data_AF-A0AAW6PE56-F1
#
_entry.id   AF-A0AAW6PE56-F1
#
_cell.length_a   1.000
_cell.length_b   1.000
_cell.length_c   1.000
_cell.angle_alpha   90.00
_cell.angle_beta   90.00
_cell.angle_gamma   90.00
#
_symmetry.space_group_name_H-M   'P 1'
#
loop_
_entity.id
_entity.type
_entity.pdbx_description
1 polymer ?
#
loop_
_entity_poly.entity_id
_entity_poly.type
_entity_poly.pdbx_seq_one_letter_code
_entity_poly.pdbx_strand_id
1 'polypeptide(L)'
;MSFTLNKNLAIISGFLIALTTWVYLEHQAMTSKFNQDMGNGVVIYADKYVESGDWVFDCNYSRLISRSPPPPPLDHLKQEARPKPTSAYSLSPSDRATANEIIQKLTKESNWHSNLRYVFSTVSENSKLSQHLFNTTTEHENRIWVIYLFQAIENEEWSRFYIAAAPYAPETFIDYEKAMQQARASCPTPQ
;
A
#
# COMPACT_ATOMS: atom_id res chain seq x y z
N MET A 1 -39.54 -10.26 -25.53
CA MET A 1 -38.36 -10.60 -26.37
C MET A 1 -37.48 -11.55 -25.59
N SER A 2 -37.36 -12.80 -26.04
CA SER A 2 -36.49 -13.81 -25.42
C SER A 2 -35.11 -13.72 -26.06
N PHE A 3 -34.09 -13.38 -25.29
CA PHE A 3 -32.70 -13.46 -25.75
C PHE A 3 -32.24 -14.92 -25.68
N THR A 4 -32.38 -15.66 -26.78
CA THR A 4 -31.68 -16.92 -26.96
C THR A 4 -30.21 -16.63 -27.24
N LEU A 5 -29.40 -16.59 -26.17
CA LEU A 5 -27.95 -16.51 -26.30
C LEU A 5 -27.46 -17.75 -27.08
N ASN A 6 -26.95 -17.55 -28.29
CA ASN A 6 -26.46 -18.65 -29.13
C ASN A 6 -25.24 -19.29 -28.44
N LYS A 7 -25.39 -20.53 -27.96
CA LYS A 7 -24.37 -21.26 -27.18
C LYS A 7 -23.00 -21.27 -27.87
N ASN A 8 -22.96 -21.38 -29.20
CA ASN A 8 -21.70 -21.37 -29.95
C ASN A 8 -21.03 -20.00 -29.93
N LEU A 9 -21.80 -18.90 -29.97
CA LEU A 9 -21.28 -17.55 -29.87
C LEU A 9 -20.73 -17.26 -28.45
N ALA A 10 -21.39 -17.77 -27.42
CA ALA A 10 -20.92 -17.66 -26.04
C ALA A 10 -19.62 -18.44 -25.78
N ILE A 11 -19.50 -19.64 -26.37
CA ILE A 11 -18.26 -20.47 -26.28
C ILE A 11 -17.10 -19.79 -27.01
N ILE A 12 -17.33 -19.30 -28.23
CA ILE A 12 -16.30 -18.59 -29.02
C ILE A 12 -15.84 -17.33 -28.30
N SER A 13 -16.77 -16.51 -27.80
CA SER A 13 -16.44 -15.30 -27.05
C SER A 13 -15.68 -15.61 -25.75
N GLY A 14 -16.08 -16.64 -25.01
CA GLY A 14 -15.37 -17.07 -23.80
C GLY A 14 -13.93 -17.52 -24.09
N PHE A 15 -13.74 -18.28 -25.17
CA PHE A 15 -12.41 -18.73 -25.61
C PHE A 15 -11.52 -17.57 -26.06
N LEU A 16 -12.05 -16.62 -26.83
CA LEU A 16 -11.33 -15.42 -27.27
C LEU A 16 -10.89 -14.54 -26.09
N ILE A 17 -11.76 -14.34 -25.10
CA ILE A 17 -11.42 -13.58 -23.88
C ILE A 17 -10.29 -14.29 -23.11
N ALA A 18 -10.37 -15.62 -22.96
CA ALA A 18 -9.32 -16.39 -22.29
C ALA A 18 -7.98 -16.32 -23.03
N LEU A 19 -8.01 -16.34 -24.37
CA LEU A 19 -6.81 -16.26 -25.19
C LEU A 19 -6.16 -14.88 -25.09
N THR A 20 -6.94 -13.80 -25.15
CA THR A 20 -6.40 -12.43 -25.08
C THR A 20 -5.87 -12.09 -23.70
N THR A 21 -6.52 -12.55 -22.63
CA THR A 21 -5.98 -12.41 -21.26
C THR A 21 -4.69 -13.18 -21.08
N TRP A 22 -4.61 -14.41 -21.62
CA TRP A 22 -3.38 -15.21 -21.56
C TRP A 22 -2.21 -14.53 -22.29
N VAL A 23 -2.42 -14.11 -23.54
CA VAL A 23 -1.40 -13.42 -24.33
C VAL A 23 -0.95 -12.13 -23.66
N TYR A 24 -1.88 -11.37 -23.08
CA TYR A 24 -1.56 -10.15 -22.32
C TYR A 24 -0.67 -10.44 -21.11
N LEU A 25 -1.01 -11.47 -20.32
CA LEU A 25 -0.24 -11.87 -19.14
C LEU A 25 1.16 -12.37 -19.51
N GLU A 26 1.29 -13.20 -20.55
CA GLU A 26 2.60 -13.65 -21.06
C GLU A 26 3.44 -12.47 -21.57
N HIS A 27 2.82 -11.56 -22.31
CA HIS A 27 3.52 -10.37 -22.80
C HIS A 27 4.04 -9.51 -21.65
N GLN A 28 3.21 -9.28 -20.62
CA GLN A 28 3.61 -8.51 -19.44
C GLN A 28 4.72 -9.21 -18.66
N ALA A 29 4.64 -10.54 -18.50
CA ALA A 29 5.68 -11.34 -17.85
C ALA A 29 7.03 -11.27 -18.59
N MET A 30 7.01 -11.26 -19.93
CA MET A 30 8.25 -11.21 -20.74
C MET A 30 8.89 -9.83 -20.82
N THR A 31 8.11 -8.75 -20.65
CA THR A 31 8.56 -7.38 -20.96
C THR A 31 8.72 -6.49 -19.75
N SER A 32 8.15 -6.86 -18.60
CA SER A 32 8.22 -6.06 -17.38
C SER A 32 9.65 -5.90 -16.88
N LYS A 33 10.04 -4.65 -16.62
CA LYS A 33 11.32 -4.27 -16.00
C LYS A 33 11.17 -4.00 -14.51
N PHE A 34 9.95 -3.68 -14.09
CA PHE A 34 9.62 -3.31 -12.72
C PHE A 34 8.56 -4.28 -12.19
N ASN A 35 9.02 -5.41 -11.66
CA ASN A 35 8.16 -6.41 -11.07
C ASN A 35 8.77 -7.05 -9.82
N GLN A 36 7.91 -7.74 -9.07
CA GLN A 36 8.30 -8.64 -8.00
C GLN A 36 7.55 -9.97 -8.15
N ASP A 37 8.31 -11.06 -8.27
CA ASP A 37 7.77 -12.42 -8.13
C ASP A 37 7.66 -12.77 -6.64
N MET A 38 6.46 -13.13 -6.20
CA MET A 38 6.15 -13.48 -4.81
C MET A 38 6.50 -14.94 -4.47
N GLY A 39 6.97 -15.73 -5.45
CA GLY A 39 7.40 -17.13 -5.27
C GLY A 39 6.25 -18.15 -5.21
N ASN A 40 5.01 -17.71 -5.39
CA ASN A 40 3.79 -18.53 -5.35
C ASN A 40 2.99 -18.46 -6.66
N GLY A 41 3.63 -18.05 -7.76
CA GLY A 41 2.99 -17.87 -9.07
C GLY A 41 2.27 -16.51 -9.21
N VAL A 42 2.35 -15.63 -8.20
CA VAL A 42 1.88 -14.24 -8.29
C VAL A 42 3.07 -13.34 -8.60
N VAL A 43 2.94 -12.52 -9.64
CA VAL A 43 3.90 -11.48 -10.00
C VAL A 43 3.20 -10.13 -9.94
N ILE A 44 3.76 -9.21 -9.17
CA ILE A 44 3.29 -7.83 -9.06
C ILE A 44 4.07 -7.00 -10.08
N TYR A 45 3.34 -6.34 -10.98
CA TYR A 45 3.89 -5.50 -12.04
C TYR A 45 3.66 -4.03 -11.74
N ALA A 46 4.69 -3.21 -11.96
CA ALA A 46 4.67 -1.79 -11.65
C ALA A 46 5.08 -0.87 -12.81
N ASP A 47 5.36 -1.42 -14.00
CA ASP A 47 5.85 -0.66 -15.14
C ASP A 47 4.99 0.57 -15.44
N LYS A 48 3.66 0.41 -15.48
CA LYS A 48 2.73 1.53 -15.72
C LYS A 48 2.88 2.72 -14.75
N TYR A 49 3.31 2.46 -13.50
CA TYR A 49 3.50 3.52 -12.50
C TYR A 49 4.86 4.18 -12.67
N VAL A 50 5.90 3.40 -12.99
CA VAL A 50 7.24 3.95 -13.22
C VAL A 50 7.27 4.74 -14.53
N GLU A 51 6.62 4.23 -15.59
CA GLU A 51 6.48 4.87 -16.90
C GLU A 51 5.67 6.17 -16.84
N SER A 52 4.79 6.36 -15.86
CA SER A 52 4.11 7.65 -15.66
C SER A 52 5.07 8.74 -15.19
N GLY A 53 6.23 8.36 -14.64
CA GLY A 53 7.22 9.26 -14.06
C GLY A 53 6.92 9.68 -12.62
N ASP A 54 5.75 9.34 -12.08
CA ASP A 54 5.32 9.80 -10.75
C ASP A 54 5.83 8.92 -9.61
N TRP A 55 6.30 7.71 -9.92
CA TRP A 55 6.59 6.68 -8.93
C TRP A 55 7.98 6.06 -9.12
N VAL A 56 8.59 5.67 -8.00
CA VAL A 56 9.69 4.71 -7.97
C VAL A 56 9.17 3.41 -7.38
N PHE A 57 9.37 2.30 -8.08
CA PHE A 57 9.00 0.98 -7.61
C PHE A 57 10.13 0.33 -6.82
N ASP A 58 9.78 -0.33 -5.73
CA ASP A 58 10.67 -1.15 -4.93
C ASP A 58 10.47 -2.63 -5.25
N CYS A 59 11.37 -3.19 -6.07
CA CYS A 59 11.31 -4.57 -6.53
C CYS A 59 11.45 -5.63 -5.41
N ASN A 60 11.92 -5.24 -4.22
CA ASN A 60 12.08 -6.17 -3.09
C ASN A 60 10.82 -6.29 -2.22
N TYR A 61 9.95 -5.27 -2.23
CA TYR A 61 8.86 -5.16 -1.26
C TYR A 61 7.50 -4.77 -1.86
N SER A 62 7.38 -4.66 -3.19
CA SER A 62 6.15 -4.30 -3.90
C SER A 62 5.57 -2.97 -3.44
N ARG A 63 6.47 -2.00 -3.21
CA ARG A 63 6.14 -0.64 -2.77
C ARG A 63 6.30 0.33 -3.93
N LEU A 64 5.45 1.34 -3.95
CA LEU A 64 5.59 2.50 -4.82
C LEU A 64 5.88 3.71 -3.95
N ILE A 65 6.97 4.42 -4.23
CA ILE A 65 7.32 5.64 -3.54
C ILE A 65 6.99 6.79 -4.48
N SER A 66 6.02 7.62 -4.10
CA SER A 66 5.64 8.79 -4.90
C SER A 66 6.78 9.81 -4.93
N ARG A 67 7.10 10.33 -6.12
CA ARG A 67 7.98 11.49 -6.29
C ARG A 67 7.33 12.78 -5.80
N SER A 68 6.00 12.83 -5.78
CA SER A 68 5.20 13.90 -5.20
C SER A 68 4.31 13.32 -4.10
N PRO A 69 4.81 13.21 -2.85
CA PRO A 69 4.11 12.56 -1.75
C PRO A 69 2.66 13.05 -1.61
N PRO A 70 1.66 12.15 -1.64
CA PRO A 70 0.29 12.58 -1.42
C PRO A 70 0.14 13.10 0.03
N PRO A 71 -0.63 14.17 0.24
CA PRO A 71 -0.93 14.61 1.60
C PRO A 71 -1.81 13.56 2.30
N PRO A 72 -1.75 13.47 3.65
CA PRO A 72 -2.73 12.69 4.39
C PRO A 72 -4.16 13.16 4.03
N PRO A 73 -5.12 12.25 3.77
CA PRO A 73 -6.49 12.59 3.38
C PRO A 73 -7.30 13.08 4.59
N LEU A 74 -7.03 14.31 5.02
CA LEU A 74 -7.56 14.87 6.27
C LEU A 74 -9.08 14.90 6.32
N ASP A 75 -9.75 15.17 5.20
CA ASP A 75 -11.21 15.28 5.17
C ASP A 75 -11.89 13.93 5.38
N HIS A 76 -11.33 12.86 4.81
CA HIS A 76 -11.83 11.50 5.03
C HIS A 76 -11.54 11.02 6.45
N LEU A 77 -10.35 11.35 6.98
CA LEU A 77 -9.98 11.02 8.36
C LEU A 77 -10.86 11.70 9.42
N LYS A 78 -11.36 12.91 9.14
CA LYS A 78 -12.29 13.62 10.03
C LYS A 78 -13.71 13.06 9.97
N GLN A 79 -14.11 12.49 8.83
CA GLN A 79 -15.43 11.90 8.62
C GLN A 79 -15.53 10.48 9.17
N GLU A 80 -14.45 9.69 9.10
CA GLU A 80 -14.38 8.43 9.82
C GLU A 80 -14.33 8.70 11.33
N ALA A 81 -15.29 8.15 12.08
CA ALA A 81 -15.41 8.40 13.51
C ALA A 81 -14.09 8.18 14.26
N ARG A 82 -13.33 7.13 13.91
CA ARG A 82 -11.90 6.86 14.24
C ARG A 82 -11.32 5.76 13.35
N PRO A 83 -10.01 5.79 13.00
CA PRO A 83 -9.33 4.65 12.36
C PRO A 83 -9.39 3.39 13.22
N LYS A 84 -9.44 2.22 12.58
CA LYS A 84 -9.47 0.92 13.28
C LYS A 84 -8.06 0.46 13.67
N PRO A 85 -7.83 0.00 14.92
CA PRO A 85 -6.55 -0.63 15.27
C PRO A 85 -6.26 -1.84 14.36
N THR A 86 -5.01 -2.02 13.96
CA THR A 86 -4.55 -3.19 13.19
C THR A 86 -3.41 -3.93 13.88
N SER A 87 -3.30 -5.22 13.62
CA SER A 87 -2.23 -6.10 14.10
C SER A 87 -1.08 -6.25 13.11
N ALA A 88 -0.86 -5.23 12.26
CA ALA A 88 0.18 -5.25 11.22
C ALA A 88 1.60 -5.46 11.77
N TYR A 89 1.83 -5.16 13.05
CA TYR A 89 3.11 -5.34 13.72
C TYR A 89 3.01 -6.44 14.79
N SER A 90 4.01 -7.33 14.79
CA SER A 90 4.17 -8.34 15.83
C SER A 90 4.76 -7.70 17.08
N LEU A 91 3.91 -7.44 18.07
CA LEU A 91 4.28 -6.83 19.35
C LEU A 91 4.23 -7.84 20.48
N SER A 92 5.11 -7.66 21.47
CA SER A 92 5.01 -8.33 22.77
C SER A 92 3.66 -8.01 23.44
N PRO A 93 3.17 -8.84 24.37
CA PRO A 93 1.92 -8.54 25.08
C PRO A 93 1.94 -7.18 25.79
N SER A 94 3.09 -6.81 26.38
CA SER A 94 3.28 -5.50 27.03
C SER A 94 3.21 -4.37 26.00
N ASP A 95 4.00 -4.45 24.92
CA ASP A 95 4.01 -3.40 23.90
C ASP A 95 2.65 -3.25 23.22
N ARG A 96 1.87 -4.32 23.10
CA ARG A 96 0.51 -4.29 22.54
C ARG A 96 -0.46 -3.48 23.41
N ALA A 97 -0.37 -3.63 24.73
CA ALA A 97 -1.20 -2.84 25.65
C ALA A 97 -0.85 -1.36 25.55
N THR A 98 0.45 -1.03 25.59
CA THR A 98 0.95 0.34 25.43
C THR A 98 0.60 0.94 24.06
N ALA A 99 0.73 0.18 22.98
CA ALA A 99 0.33 0.61 21.63
C ALA A 99 -1.15 1.02 21.57
N ASN A 100 -2.03 0.21 22.17
CA ASN A 100 -3.46 0.51 22.23
C ASN A 100 -3.75 1.78 23.04
N GLU A 101 -3.08 1.97 24.17
CA GLU A 101 -3.22 3.18 24.99
C GLU A 101 -2.80 4.44 24.19
N ILE A 102 -1.63 4.39 23.55
CA ILE A 102 -1.11 5.49 22.73
C ILE A 102 -2.09 5.85 21.62
N ILE A 103 -2.58 4.85 20.87
CA ILE A 103 -3.57 5.06 19.80
C ILE A 103 -4.85 5.70 20.35
N GLN A 104 -5.37 5.19 21.48
CA GLN A 104 -6.59 5.73 22.09
C GLN A 104 -6.42 7.17 22.59
N LYS A 105 -5.24 7.53 23.10
CA LYS A 105 -4.94 8.89 23.54
C LYS A 105 -4.78 9.83 22.35
N LEU A 106 -3.96 9.43 21.38
CA LEU A 106 -3.67 10.21 20.17
C LEU A 106 -4.95 10.53 19.39
N THR A 107 -5.77 9.53 19.11
CA THR A 107 -7.00 9.69 18.29
C THR A 107 -8.12 10.49 18.99
N LYS A 108 -7.94 10.91 20.25
CA LYS A 108 -8.84 11.85 20.94
C LYS A 108 -8.46 13.32 20.72
N GLU A 109 -7.24 13.61 20.29
CA GLU A 109 -6.78 14.97 20.03
C GLU A 109 -7.29 15.44 18.67
N SER A 110 -7.86 16.64 18.56
CA SER A 110 -8.54 17.09 17.33
C SER A 110 -7.64 17.18 16.08
N ASN A 111 -6.33 17.35 16.26
CA ASN A 111 -5.36 17.55 15.19
C ASN A 111 -4.26 16.48 15.16
N TRP A 112 -4.52 15.30 15.72
CA TRP A 112 -3.53 14.22 15.84
C TRP A 112 -2.88 13.80 14.50
N HIS A 113 -3.61 13.98 13.39
CA HIS A 113 -3.17 13.67 12.03
C HIS A 113 -2.20 14.70 11.42
N SER A 114 -2.00 15.86 12.05
CA SER A 114 -1.24 17.00 11.46
C SER A 114 0.23 16.71 11.17
N ASN A 115 0.83 15.80 11.94
CA ASN A 115 2.23 15.41 11.81
C ASN A 115 2.45 14.15 10.98
N LEU A 116 1.39 13.59 10.39
CA LEU A 116 1.52 12.44 9.51
C LEU A 116 2.36 12.80 8.28
N ARG A 117 3.30 11.93 7.96
CA ARG A 117 4.17 12.00 6.80
C ARG A 117 3.98 10.76 5.95
N TYR A 118 3.82 10.96 4.65
CA TYR A 118 3.77 9.85 3.71
C TYR A 118 5.09 9.08 3.73
N VAL A 119 5.03 7.76 3.61
CA VAL A 119 6.21 6.89 3.55
C VAL A 119 6.29 6.20 2.19
N PHE A 120 5.30 5.37 1.87
CA PHE A 120 5.18 4.68 0.59
C PHE A 120 3.73 4.24 0.36
N SER A 121 3.46 3.74 -0.84
CA SER A 121 2.22 3.06 -1.20
C SER A 121 2.49 1.58 -1.46
N THR A 122 1.49 0.72 -1.29
CA THR A 122 1.60 -0.70 -1.64
C THR A 122 0.83 -1.01 -2.92
N VAL A 123 1.32 -2.03 -3.63
CA VAL A 123 0.64 -2.60 -4.79
C VAL A 123 0.09 -3.96 -4.38
N SER A 124 -1.18 -4.19 -4.68
CA SER A 124 -1.83 -5.50 -4.49
C SER A 124 -1.31 -6.54 -5.49
N GLU A 125 -1.63 -7.81 -5.21
CA GLU A 125 -1.36 -8.96 -6.10
C GLU A 125 -1.93 -8.77 -7.53
N ASN A 126 -2.95 -7.92 -7.68
CA ASN A 126 -3.54 -7.58 -8.97
C ASN A 126 -2.84 -6.38 -9.66
N SER A 127 -1.64 -5.99 -9.23
CA SER A 127 -0.87 -4.86 -9.79
C SER A 127 -1.62 -3.51 -9.71
N LYS A 128 -2.46 -3.36 -8.67
CA LYS A 128 -3.21 -2.13 -8.38
C LYS A 128 -2.73 -1.50 -7.09
N LEU A 129 -2.54 -0.18 -7.09
CA LEU A 129 -2.31 0.63 -5.91
C LEU A 129 -3.42 0.32 -4.90
N SER A 130 -3.05 -0.14 -3.71
CA SER A 130 -4.01 -0.66 -2.73
C SER A 130 -3.99 0.11 -1.42
N GLN A 131 -2.89 0.77 -1.10
CA GLN A 131 -2.76 1.45 0.18
C GLN A 131 -1.74 2.58 0.14
N HIS A 132 -1.95 3.60 0.98
CA HIS A 132 -0.92 4.54 1.39
C HIS A 132 -0.52 4.27 2.84
N LEU A 133 0.78 4.37 3.13
CA LEU A 133 1.32 4.37 4.48
C LEU A 133 1.78 5.77 4.85
N PHE A 134 1.29 6.24 6.00
CA PHE A 134 1.78 7.43 6.66
C PHE A 134 2.33 7.06 8.04
N ASN A 135 3.28 7.83 8.54
CA ASN A 135 3.76 7.70 9.91
C ASN A 135 3.92 9.04 10.62
N THR A 136 3.99 8.98 11.94
CA THR A 136 4.47 10.05 12.82
C THR A 136 5.11 9.41 14.04
N THR A 137 5.83 10.17 14.84
CA THR A 137 6.41 9.70 16.11
C THR A 137 5.79 10.42 17.28
N THR A 138 5.74 9.75 18.44
CA THR A 138 5.35 10.33 19.71
C THR A 138 6.18 9.74 20.84
N GLU A 139 6.32 10.47 21.94
CA GLU A 139 6.97 9.99 23.14
C GLU A 139 5.92 9.49 24.14
N HIS A 140 6.16 8.31 24.70
CA HIS A 140 5.33 7.73 25.77
C HIS A 140 6.24 6.96 26.72
N GLU A 141 6.17 7.30 28.01
CA GLU A 141 6.99 6.68 29.07
C GLU A 141 8.50 6.67 28.76
N ASN A 142 9.04 7.82 28.32
CA ASN A 142 10.45 8.00 27.94
C ASN A 142 10.92 7.09 26.78
N ARG A 143 9.98 6.56 25.99
CA ARG A 143 10.28 5.76 24.79
C ARG A 143 9.60 6.40 23.58
N ILE A 144 10.31 6.45 22.47
CA ILE A 144 9.74 6.90 21.19
C ILE A 144 8.92 5.75 20.60
N TRP A 145 7.72 6.08 20.16
CA TRP A 145 6.80 5.21 19.44
C TRP A 145 6.54 5.77 18.06
N VAL A 146 6.47 4.88 17.08
CA VAL A 146 6.03 5.20 15.72
C VAL A 146 4.57 4.85 15.61
N ILE A 147 3.79 5.80 15.12
CA ILE A 147 2.38 5.63 14.77
C ILE A 147 2.31 5.47 13.27
N TYR A 148 1.65 4.40 12.83
CA TYR A 148 1.43 4.10 11.43
C TYR A 148 -0.05 4.27 11.11
N LEU A 149 -0.35 5.06 10.09
CA LEU A 149 -1.68 5.16 9.50
C LEU A 149 -1.66 4.53 8.12
N PHE A 150 -2.50 3.52 7.95
CA PHE A 150 -2.72 2.82 6.71
C PHE A 150 -4.04 3.32 6.10
N GLN A 151 -3.98 3.88 4.91
CA GLN A 151 -5.16 4.24 4.13
C GLN A 151 -5.36 3.19 3.05
N ALA A 152 -6.37 2.33 3.18
CA ALA A 152 -6.78 1.43 2.11
C ALA A 152 -7.45 2.25 0.99
N ILE A 153 -7.03 1.99 -0.25
CA ILE A 153 -7.55 2.62 -1.46
C ILE A 153 -8.54 1.62 -2.07
N GLU A 154 -9.83 1.81 -1.80
CA GLU A 154 -10.88 0.93 -2.33
C GLU A 154 -11.47 1.49 -3.64
N ASN A 155 -11.81 2.78 -3.65
CA ASN A 155 -12.22 3.54 -4.84
C ASN A 155 -11.94 5.05 -4.60
N GLU A 156 -12.18 5.90 -5.61
CA GLU A 156 -11.90 7.34 -5.53
C GLU A 156 -12.69 8.07 -4.42
N GLU A 157 -13.83 7.50 -3.99
CA GLU A 157 -14.76 8.13 -3.06
C GLU A 157 -14.67 7.59 -1.62
N TRP A 158 -13.98 6.46 -1.41
CA TRP A 158 -13.95 5.78 -0.12
C TRP A 158 -12.58 5.23 0.25
N SER A 159 -12.12 5.61 1.44
CA SER A 159 -10.92 5.10 2.07
C SER A 159 -11.26 4.55 3.45
N ARG A 160 -10.71 3.38 3.78
CA ARG A 160 -10.75 2.84 5.15
C ARG A 160 -9.41 3.09 5.82
N PHE A 161 -9.44 3.54 7.07
CA PHE A 161 -8.21 3.80 7.81
C PHE A 161 -7.94 2.76 8.89
N TYR A 162 -6.70 2.30 8.92
CA TYR A 162 -6.18 1.47 10.00
C TYR A 162 -5.01 2.16 10.68
N ILE A 163 -4.90 1.99 12.00
CA ILE A 163 -3.85 2.61 12.80
C ILE A 163 -3.11 1.56 13.61
N ALA A 164 -1.79 1.71 13.70
CA ALA A 164 -0.96 0.91 14.59
C ALA A 164 0.06 1.79 15.29
N ALA A 165 0.61 1.29 16.39
CA ALA A 165 1.74 1.88 17.07
C ALA A 165 2.75 0.78 17.36
N ALA A 166 4.03 1.07 17.17
CA ALA A 166 5.12 0.18 17.54
C ALA A 166 6.26 1.00 18.14
N PRO A 167 7.09 0.40 19.01
CA PRO A 167 8.27 1.09 19.50
C PRO A 167 9.19 1.49 18.35
N TYR A 168 9.81 2.67 18.46
CA TYR A 168 10.81 3.10 17.51
C TYR A 168 12.05 2.20 17.61
N ALA A 169 12.49 1.74 16.44
CA ALA A 169 13.60 0.82 16.26
C ALA A 169 14.40 1.31 15.03
N PRO A 170 15.53 2.03 15.21
CA PRO A 170 16.27 2.68 14.12
C PRO A 170 16.62 1.75 12.95
N GLU A 171 16.93 0.49 13.26
CA GLU A 171 17.33 -0.54 12.31
C GLU A 171 16.18 -0.92 11.37
N THR A 172 14.96 -1.02 11.89
CA THR A 172 13.77 -1.43 11.13
C THR A 172 12.88 -0.27 10.69
N PHE A 173 13.05 0.92 11.29
CA PHE A 173 12.28 2.10 10.94
C PHE A 173 12.58 2.54 9.50
N ILE A 174 11.52 2.85 8.76
CA ILE A 174 11.58 3.32 7.37
C ILE A 174 10.78 4.62 7.30
N ASP A 175 11.49 5.70 7.03
CA ASP A 175 10.90 6.97 6.60
C ASP A 175 10.87 7.06 5.07
N TYR A 176 10.33 8.17 4.56
CA TYR A 176 10.22 8.43 3.13
C TYR A 176 11.58 8.36 2.41
N GLU A 177 12.61 8.99 2.97
CA GLU A 177 13.93 9.05 2.35
C GLU A 177 14.58 7.67 2.28
N LYS A 178 14.53 6.90 3.37
CA LYS A 178 15.02 5.51 3.40
C LYS A 178 14.22 4.63 2.43
N ALA A 179 12.90 4.80 2.34
CA ALA A 179 12.07 4.08 1.36
C ALA A 179 12.46 4.42 -0.08
N MET A 180 12.64 5.71 -0.40
CA MET A 180 13.06 6.18 -1.73
C MET A 180 14.44 5.63 -2.12
N GLN A 181 15.39 5.65 -1.19
CA GLN A 181 16.73 5.12 -1.43
C GLN A 181 16.71 3.60 -1.67
N GLN A 182 15.95 2.86 -0.85
CA GLN A 182 15.78 1.41 -1.02
C GLN A 182 15.17 1.07 -2.38
N ALA A 183 14.11 1.79 -2.78
CA ALA A 183 13.43 1.56 -4.05
C ALA A 183 14.31 1.83 -5.27
N ARG A 184 15.09 2.92 -5.25
CA ARG A 184 16.04 3.24 -6.33
C ARG A 184 17.13 2.19 -6.50
N ALA A 185 17.50 1.51 -5.41
CA ALA A 185 18.54 0.50 -5.41
C ALA A 185 18.04 -0.93 -5.64
N SER A 186 16.73 -1.18 -5.60
CA SER A 186 16.20 -2.55 -5.59
C SER A 186 15.93 -3.15 -6.96
N CYS A 187 15.68 -2.32 -7.99
CA CYS A 187 15.42 -2.81 -9.34
C CYS A 187 16.69 -2.82 -10.21
N PRO A 188 16.89 -3.80 -11.10
CA PRO A 188 18.06 -3.84 -12.00
C PRO A 188 18.10 -2.68 -13.01
N THR A 189 16.93 -2.18 -13.42
CA THR A 189 16.81 -1.03 -14.31
C THR A 189 16.72 0.25 -13.47
N PRO A 190 17.54 1.29 -13.76
CA PRO A 190 17.46 2.58 -13.06
C PRO A 190 16.11 3.29 -13.24
N GLN A 191 15.73 4.12 -12.25
CA GLN A 191 14.44 4.82 -12.16
C GLN A 191 14.55 6.31 -11.82
#